data_AF-A0A660M1R6-F1
#
_entry.id   AF-A0A660M1R6-F1
#
_cell.length_a   1.000
_cell.length_b   1.000
_cell.length_c   1.000
_cell.angle_alpha   90.00
_cell.angle_beta   90.00
_cell.angle_gamma   90.00
#
_symmetry.space_group_name_H-M   'P 1'
#
loop_
_entity.id
_entity.type
_entity.pdbx_description
1 polymer ?
#
loop_
_entity_poly.entity_id
_entity_poly.type
_entity_poly.pdbx_seq_one_letter_code
_entity_poly.pdbx_strand_id
1 'polypeptide(L)' 'MSWRTVIVKNRCKLSYKNDYMLIISDGKEKALHISEIGTLIIENTAVNLTA' A
#
# COMPACT_ATOMS: atom_id res chain seq x y z
N MET A 1 -14.59 -2.44 -10.39
CA MET A 1 -13.83 -1.45 -11.16
C MET A 1 -12.80 -0.84 -10.25
N SER A 2 -11.53 -0.92 -10.62
CA SER A 2 -10.44 -0.34 -9.86
C SER A 2 -10.31 1.14 -10.20
N TRP A 3 -10.47 2.02 -9.21
CA TRP A 3 -10.67 3.46 -9.45
C TRP A 3 -9.73 4.34 -8.63
N ARG A 4 -9.10 3.81 -7.58
CA ARG A 4 -8.17 4.56 -6.73
C ARG A 4 -6.75 4.41 -7.22
N THR A 5 -6.05 5.54 -7.25
CA THR A 5 -4.58 5.56 -7.37
C THR A 5 -3.99 5.77 -5.99
N VAL A 6 -3.12 4.86 -5.55
CA VAL A 6 -2.45 4.92 -4.25
C VAL A 6 -1.00 5.34 -4.47
N ILE A 7 -0.61 6.48 -3.88
CA ILE A 7 0.74 7.03 -4.00
C ILE A 7 1.44 6.94 -2.65
N VAL A 8 2.56 6.24 -2.61
CA VAL A 8 3.39 6.04 -1.41
C VAL A 8 4.60 6.97 -1.49
N LYS A 9 4.53 8.08 -0.72
CA LYS A 9 5.60 9.09 -0.63
C LYS A 9 6.52 8.89 0.59
N ASN A 10 6.02 8.24 1.63
CA ASN A 10 6.74 8.06 2.90
C ASN A 10 7.29 6.64 3.02
N ARG A 11 8.27 6.48 3.91
CA ARG A 11 8.75 5.17 4.35
C ARG A 11 7.56 4.35 4.86
N CYS A 12 7.35 3.18 4.27
CA CYS A 12 6.30 2.28 4.71
C CYS A 12 6.67 0.83 4.46
N LYS A 13 6.03 -0.07 5.19
CA LYS A 13 6.00 -1.49 4.89
C LYS A 13 4.64 -1.83 4.29
N LEU A 14 4.65 -2.40 3.10
CA LEU A 14 3.45 -2.89 2.44
C LEU A 14 3.39 -4.41 2.62
N SER A 15 2.27 -4.89 3.13
CA SER A 15 2.01 -6.32 3.34
C SER A 15 0.66 -6.67 2.73
N TYR A 16 0.52 -7.91 2.25
CA TYR A 16 -0.75 -8.41 1.75
C TYR A 16 -1.37 -9.39 2.73
N LYS A 17 -2.66 -9.25 3.02
CA LYS A 17 -3.41 -10.19 3.86
C LYS A 17 -4.91 -10.17 3.53
N ASN A 18 -5.49 -11.34 3.23
CA ASN A 18 -6.94 -11.53 3.03
C ASN A 18 -7.57 -10.52 2.04
N ASP A 19 -6.97 -10.31 0.87
CA ASP A 19 -7.43 -9.35 -0.16
C ASP A 19 -7.32 -7.86 0.23
N TYR A 20 -6.69 -7.57 1.37
CA TYR A 20 -6.30 -6.23 1.77
C TYR A 20 -4.79 -6.03 1.63
N MET A 21 -4.44 -4.86 1.12
CA MET A 21 -3.12 -4.28 1.22
C MET A 21 -3.02 -3.52 2.53
N LEU A 22 -2.10 -3.95 3.39
CA LEU A 22 -1.74 -3.31 4.65
C LEU A 22 -0.55 -2.39 4.42
N ILE A 23 -0.73 -1.12 4.76
CA ILE A 23 0.28 -0.06 4.67
C ILE A 23 0.65 0.34 6.09
N ILE A 24 1.86 0.01 6.51
CA ILE A 24 2.37 0.30 7.85
C ILE A 24 3.41 1.40 7.74
N SER A 25 3.13 2.57 8.31
CA SER A 25 4.03 3.73 8.33
C SER A 25 4.09 4.30 9.74
N ASP A 26 5.29 4.39 10.33
CA ASP A 26 5.55 5.05 11.63
C ASP A 26 4.45 4.81 12.70
N GLY A 27 4.06 3.54 12.88
CA GLY A 27 3.07 3.12 13.89
C GLY A 27 1.60 3.28 13.49
N LYS A 28 1.30 3.72 12.26
CA LYS A 28 -0.06 3.74 11.70
C LYS A 28 -0.21 2.63 10.68
N GLU A 29 -1.25 1.83 10.84
CA GLU A 29 -1.65 0.81 9.87
C GLU A 29 -2.87 1.30 9.09
N LYS A 30 -2.82 1.17 7.77
CA LYS A 30 -3.97 1.39 6.88
C LYS A 30 -4.22 0.11 6.09
N ALA A 31 -5.47 -0.35 6.09
CA ALA A 31 -5.90 -1.45 5.25
C ALA A 31 -6.69 -0.88 4.05
N LEU A 32 -6.34 -1.33 2.85
CA LEU A 32 -7.04 -0.99 1.61
C LEU A 32 -7.36 -2.27 0.85
N HIS A 33 -8.60 -2.42 0.41
CA HIS A 33 -9.00 -3.60 -0.36
C HIS A 33 -8.39 -3.53 -1.76
N ILE A 34 -7.78 -4.63 -2.23
CA ILE A 34 -7.03 -4.65 -3.49
C ILE A 34 -7.92 -4.32 -4.70
N SER A 35 -9.20 -4.70 -4.67
CA SER A 35 -10.14 -4.46 -5.78
C SER A 35 -10.49 -2.99 -6.01
N GLU A 36 -10.11 -2.10 -5.08
CA GLU A 36 -10.25 -0.65 -5.24
C GLU A 36 -9.02 0.00 -5.89
N ILE A 37 -7.84 -0.64 -5.77
CA ILE A 37 -6.53 -0.07 -6.15
C ILE A 37 -6.28 -0.34 -7.64
N GLY A 38 -6.42 0.70 -8.47
CA GLY A 38 -6.19 0.62 -9.91
C GLY A 38 -4.73 0.83 -10.28
N THR A 39 -4.03 1.66 -9.50
CA THR A 39 -2.61 1.93 -9.72
C THR A 39 -1.94 2.19 -8.37
N LEU A 40 -0.80 1.55 -8.15
CA LEU A 40 0.07 1.77 -7.01
C LEU A 40 1.36 2.44 -7.50
N ILE A 41 1.65 3.64 -7.00
CA ILE A 41 2.86 4.39 -7.34
C ILE A 41 3.74 4.48 -6.10
N ILE A 42 4.98 4.03 -6.21
CA ILE A 42 5.98 4.07 -5.14
C ILE A 42 6.99 5.16 -5.52
N GLU A 43 6.91 6.32 -4.86
CA GLU A 43 7.85 7.43 -5.10
C GLU A 43 9.10 7.33 -4.21
N ASN A 44 9.01 6.66 -3.07
CA ASN A 44 10.09 6.54 -2.11
C ASN A 44 10.79 5.18 -2.19
N THR A 45 12.12 5.17 -2.24
CA THR A 45 12.92 3.94 -2.29
C THR A 45 12.97 3.20 -0.94
N ALA A 46 12.63 3.87 0.17
CA ALA A 46 12.55 3.28 1.51
C ALA A 46 11.22 2.55 1.76
N VAL A 47 10.74 1.77 0.80
CA VAL A 47 9.50 0.98 0.91
C VAL A 47 9.85 -0.49 0.93
N ASN A 48 9.33 -1.21 1.92
CA ASN A 48 9.55 -2.65 2.05
C ASN A 48 8.28 -3.39 1.63
N LEU A 49 8.39 -4.26 0.63
CA LEU A 49 7.32 -5.09 0.09
C LEU A 49 7.54 -6.54 0.53
N THR A 50 6.50 -7.18 1.06
CA THR A 50 6.51 -8.65 1.21
C THR A 50 6.18 -9.31 -0.12
N ALA A 51 6.97 -10.31 -0.52
CA ALA A 51 6.72 -11.16 -1.69
C ALA A 51 5.55 -12.12 -1.46
#